data_AF-A0A1F4Q0Y9-F1
#
_entry.id   AF-A0A1F4Q0Y9-F1
#
_cell.length_a   1.000
_cell.length_b   1.000
_cell.length_c   1.000
_cell.angle_alpha   90.00
_cell.angle_beta   90.00
_cell.angle_gamma   90.00
#
_symmetry.space_group_name_H-M   'P 1'
#
loop_
_entity.id
_entity.type
_entity.pdbx_description
1 polymer ?
#
loop_
_entity_poly.entity_id
_entity_poly.type
_entity_poly.pdbx_seq_one_letter_code
_entity_poly.pdbx_strand_id
1 'polypeptide(L)'
;MFEFWKSETIRKPRSLFAGFLIAFVICHLSFVICLAALAATQADIKKYPPVSGDIYGQAAPGVRSVSVNGKPVAFDAGGNFRAPVKLAAGEKYLTLTINYEGLRVIKKYLIVRKSEVNVFKVFVPKEKIEKSIAEVKAARKTTARKKKPAVSPETLRARERARQLAAQKEKERQLAAQREKERLLAAREKAKQEAIQKEKELAAAREKVRELAVQKEKEEKERRRLAAIKEKEHLLAAQKELLAAREKERESAKQKAKEEKERERLAAIKEKERLLAAQEELLALKEKELERQKAEAEEKERALKEAIAKLPMPGPRTFEYLYVWEFSEGKLLAVKEKQGKYSAEIYIPVEKQWLNLKGLSDEDLKELIERPVGVKKKK
;
A
#
# COMPACT_ATOMS: atom_id res chain seq x y z
N MET A 1 63.68 36.98 8.64
CA MET A 1 63.92 35.81 7.77
C MET A 1 62.89 35.87 6.66
N PHE A 2 62.91 36.84 5.74
CA PHE A 2 63.95 37.26 4.79
C PHE A 2 64.38 36.15 3.83
N GLU A 3 63.97 36.38 2.58
CA GLU A 3 64.54 35.94 1.31
C GLU A 3 64.46 34.46 0.89
N PHE A 4 63.58 34.20 -0.08
CA PHE A 4 63.95 33.34 -1.21
C PHE A 4 63.29 33.78 -2.52
N TRP A 5 64.13 34.41 -3.36
CA TRP A 5 64.10 34.56 -4.83
C TRP A 5 63.34 33.44 -5.58
N LYS A 6 62.64 33.65 -6.71
CA LYS A 6 63.21 34.08 -8.01
C LYS A 6 62.11 34.42 -9.02
N SER A 7 62.41 35.42 -9.85
CA SER A 7 61.67 35.87 -11.03
C SER A 7 61.57 34.82 -12.13
N GLU A 8 60.36 34.52 -12.59
CA GLU A 8 60.11 33.81 -13.85
C GLU A 8 59.65 34.79 -14.94
N THR A 9 60.47 34.91 -15.97
CA THR A 9 60.25 35.70 -17.18
C THR A 9 59.03 35.20 -17.97
N ILE A 10 57.99 36.04 -18.03
CA ILE A 10 56.77 35.83 -18.83
C ILE A 10 57.10 36.01 -20.33
N ARG A 11 57.40 34.91 -21.03
CA ARG A 11 57.42 34.88 -22.51
C ARG A 11 55.98 34.84 -23.03
N LYS A 12 55.52 35.92 -23.67
CA LYS A 12 54.19 36.02 -24.30
C LYS A 12 54.04 35.01 -25.44
N PRO A 13 53.12 34.01 -25.36
CA PRO A 13 52.90 33.05 -26.43
C PRO A 13 51.95 33.65 -27.48
N ARG A 14 52.48 34.45 -28.42
CA ARG A 14 51.68 35.08 -29.49
C ARG A 14 51.31 34.12 -30.65
N SER A 15 51.86 32.90 -30.72
CA SER A 15 51.59 31.98 -31.85
C SER A 15 50.65 30.80 -31.55
N LEU A 16 50.29 30.55 -30.28
CA LEU A 16 49.42 29.43 -29.91
C LEU A 16 47.92 29.72 -30.11
N PHE A 17 47.52 31.00 -30.10
CA PHE A 17 46.11 31.38 -30.23
C PHE A 17 45.57 31.24 -31.66
N ALA A 18 46.39 31.46 -32.69
CA ALA A 18 45.95 31.37 -34.08
C ALA A 18 45.61 29.92 -34.50
N GLY A 19 46.39 28.93 -34.03
CA GLY A 19 46.12 27.51 -34.28
C GLY A 19 44.82 27.04 -33.62
N PHE A 20 44.51 27.55 -32.43
CA PHE A 20 43.28 27.22 -31.71
C PHE A 20 42.03 27.72 -32.43
N LEU A 21 42.06 28.94 -32.98
CA LEU A 21 40.92 29.51 -33.72
C LEU A 21 40.61 28.73 -35.00
N ILE A 22 41.64 28.30 -35.75
CA ILE A 22 41.43 27.52 -36.99
C ILE A 22 40.87 26.12 -36.67
N ALA A 23 41.40 25.45 -35.65
CA ALA A 23 40.88 24.15 -35.22
C ALA A 23 39.42 24.25 -34.73
N PHE A 24 39.07 25.34 -34.05
CA PHE A 24 37.71 25.58 -33.56
C PHE A 24 36.72 25.81 -34.72
N VAL A 25 37.11 26.57 -35.74
CA VAL A 25 36.29 26.81 -36.93
C VAL A 25 36.09 25.51 -37.75
N ILE A 26 37.13 24.70 -37.93
CA ILE A 26 37.03 23.40 -38.62
C ILE A 26 36.14 22.42 -37.84
N CYS A 27 36.24 22.42 -36.50
CA CYS A 27 35.40 21.60 -35.63
C CYS A 27 33.92 22.01 -35.74
N HIS A 28 33.64 23.31 -35.71
CA HIS A 28 32.27 23.82 -35.85
C HIS A 28 31.69 23.59 -37.25
N LEU A 29 32.46 23.78 -38.33
CA LEU A 29 31.99 23.49 -39.68
C LEU A 29 31.65 22.00 -39.86
N SER A 30 32.46 21.11 -39.31
CA SER A 30 32.19 19.66 -39.31
C SER A 30 30.94 19.32 -38.50
N PHE A 31 30.72 20.00 -37.36
CA PHE A 31 29.53 19.82 -36.54
C PHE A 31 28.26 20.29 -37.25
N VAL A 32 28.31 21.42 -37.96
CA VAL A 32 27.17 21.95 -38.73
C VAL A 32 26.81 21.04 -39.90
N ILE A 33 27.79 20.51 -40.64
CA ILE A 33 27.53 19.54 -41.73
C ILE A 33 26.93 18.24 -41.17
N CYS A 34 27.43 17.77 -40.02
CA CYS A 34 26.90 16.58 -39.36
C CYS A 34 25.47 16.80 -38.85
N LEU A 35 25.15 18.00 -38.34
CA LEU A 35 23.81 18.36 -37.87
C LEU A 35 22.81 18.48 -39.02
N ALA A 36 23.22 19.00 -40.17
CA ALA A 36 22.37 19.06 -41.38
C ALA A 36 22.04 17.66 -41.92
N ALA A 37 23.02 16.75 -41.94
CA ALA A 37 22.80 15.34 -42.30
C ALA A 37 21.86 14.64 -41.30
N LEU A 38 21.94 14.98 -40.01
CA LEU A 38 21.06 14.44 -38.98
C LEU A 38 19.62 14.99 -39.08
N ALA A 39 19.45 16.27 -39.42
CA ALA A 39 18.13 16.87 -39.62
C ALA A 39 17.42 16.29 -40.85
N ALA A 40 18.15 16.06 -41.96
CA ALA A 40 17.61 15.40 -43.14
C ALA A 40 17.17 13.96 -42.87
N THR A 41 17.91 13.22 -42.02
CA THR A 41 17.51 11.87 -41.61
C THR A 41 16.29 11.87 -40.68
N GLN A 42 16.14 12.85 -39.78
CA GLN A 42 14.94 12.95 -38.93
C GLN A 42 13.64 13.23 -39.71
N ALA A 43 13.69 14.07 -40.75
CA ALA A 43 12.53 14.34 -41.60
C ALA A 43 12.07 13.07 -42.35
N ASP A 44 13.02 12.28 -42.85
CA ASP A 44 12.74 11.01 -43.52
C ASP A 44 12.27 9.91 -42.55
N ILE A 45 12.77 9.90 -41.31
CA ILE A 45 12.32 8.96 -40.26
C ILE A 45 10.85 9.19 -39.90
N LYS A 46 10.40 10.44 -39.80
CA LYS A 46 8.99 10.76 -39.53
C LYS A 46 8.07 10.34 -40.67
N LYS A 47 8.51 10.54 -41.93
CA LYS A 47 7.72 10.17 -43.12
C LYS A 47 7.73 8.67 -43.40
N TYR A 48 8.76 7.96 -42.95
CA TYR A 48 8.94 6.52 -43.14
C TYR A 48 9.27 5.83 -41.79
N PRO A 49 8.25 5.49 -40.97
CA PRO A 49 8.40 4.79 -39.69
C PRO A 49 8.61 3.28 -39.87
N PRO A 50 9.51 2.61 -39.12
CA PRO A 50 9.97 1.26 -39.41
C PRO A 50 8.80 0.29 -39.66
N VAL A 51 8.90 -0.53 -40.72
CA VAL A 51 7.82 -1.43 -41.13
C VAL A 51 8.35 -2.86 -41.28
N SER A 52 7.56 -3.83 -40.86
CA SER A 52 7.80 -5.25 -41.06
C SER A 52 6.62 -5.88 -41.77
N GLY A 53 6.90 -6.80 -42.69
CA GLY A 53 5.84 -7.53 -43.39
C GLY A 53 6.40 -8.67 -44.23
N ASP A 54 5.49 -9.40 -44.85
CA ASP A 54 5.84 -10.50 -45.75
C ASP A 54 5.72 -10.06 -47.20
N ILE A 55 6.69 -10.48 -48.01
CA ILE A 55 6.65 -10.35 -49.46
C ILE A 55 6.28 -11.67 -50.07
N TYR A 56 5.32 -11.62 -50.98
CA TYR A 56 4.92 -12.74 -51.82
C TYR A 56 5.19 -12.39 -53.28
N GLY A 57 5.74 -13.34 -54.02
CA GLY A 57 5.94 -13.23 -55.46
C GLY A 57 6.08 -14.59 -56.12
N GLN A 58 5.97 -14.58 -57.45
CA GLN A 58 6.19 -15.74 -58.30
C GLN A 58 7.31 -15.41 -59.29
N ALA A 59 8.35 -16.22 -59.30
CA ALA A 59 9.47 -16.13 -60.22
C ALA A 59 9.08 -16.70 -61.59
N ALA A 60 9.53 -16.05 -62.66
CA ALA A 60 9.35 -16.57 -64.01
C ALA A 60 10.21 -17.83 -64.23
N PRO A 61 9.79 -18.76 -65.10
CA PRO A 61 10.62 -19.90 -65.51
C PRO A 61 11.99 -19.42 -66.04
N GLY A 62 13.09 -20.00 -65.52
CA GLY A 62 14.47 -19.62 -65.88
C GLY A 62 15.19 -18.71 -64.87
N VAL A 63 14.49 -18.21 -63.85
CA VAL A 63 15.13 -17.54 -62.70
C VAL A 63 15.94 -18.57 -61.90
N ARG A 64 17.23 -18.29 -61.67
CA ARG A 64 18.13 -19.14 -60.88
C ARG A 64 18.17 -18.76 -59.41
N SER A 65 18.06 -17.47 -59.10
CA SER A 65 18.03 -16.99 -57.73
C SER A 65 17.31 -15.66 -57.59
N VAL A 66 16.65 -15.48 -56.44
CA VAL A 66 16.03 -14.23 -56.02
C VAL A 66 16.65 -13.82 -54.69
N SER A 67 16.92 -12.53 -54.52
CA SER A 67 17.27 -11.96 -53.22
C SER A 67 16.51 -10.69 -52.94
N VAL A 68 16.13 -10.53 -51.69
CA VAL A 68 15.32 -9.43 -51.17
C VAL A 68 16.17 -8.65 -50.19
N ASN A 69 16.45 -7.37 -50.51
CA ASN A 69 17.39 -6.52 -49.76
C ASN A 69 18.76 -7.21 -49.54
N GLY A 70 19.24 -7.93 -50.56
CA GLY A 70 20.52 -8.65 -50.52
C GLY A 70 20.47 -10.03 -49.83
N LYS A 71 19.35 -10.41 -49.20
CA LYS A 71 19.17 -11.73 -48.58
C LYS A 71 18.62 -12.73 -49.60
N PRO A 72 19.25 -13.88 -49.84
CA PRO A 72 18.73 -14.89 -50.77
C PRO A 72 17.41 -15.46 -50.25
N VAL A 73 16.48 -15.74 -51.17
CA VAL A 73 15.15 -16.28 -50.88
C VAL A 73 14.92 -17.53 -51.72
N ALA A 74 14.49 -18.60 -51.05
CA ALA A 74 14.09 -19.84 -51.71
C ALA A 74 12.69 -19.68 -52.34
N PHE A 75 12.50 -20.31 -53.50
CA PHE A 75 11.19 -20.44 -54.15
C PHE A 75 10.87 -21.91 -54.38
N ASP A 76 9.58 -22.24 -54.44
CA ASP A 76 9.09 -23.60 -54.70
C ASP A 76 9.22 -24.00 -56.19
N ALA A 77 8.83 -25.23 -56.52
CA ALA A 77 8.83 -25.73 -57.90
C ALA A 77 7.90 -24.94 -58.85
N GLY A 78 6.87 -24.26 -58.31
CA GLY A 78 5.98 -23.36 -59.05
C GLY A 78 6.53 -21.93 -59.18
N GLY A 79 7.73 -21.67 -58.66
CA GLY A 79 8.37 -20.36 -58.64
C GLY A 79 7.87 -19.43 -57.54
N ASN A 80 6.97 -19.85 -56.65
CA ASN A 80 6.46 -18.99 -55.58
C ASN A 80 7.49 -18.84 -54.47
N PHE A 81 7.63 -17.62 -53.95
CA PHE A 81 8.44 -17.34 -52.76
C PHE A 81 7.69 -16.49 -51.75
N ARG A 82 8.06 -16.68 -50.48
CA ARG A 82 7.68 -15.81 -49.36
C ARG A 82 8.94 -15.40 -48.60
N ALA A 83 9.08 -14.12 -48.28
CA ALA A 83 10.20 -13.62 -47.49
C ALA A 83 9.76 -12.56 -46.47
N PRO A 84 10.14 -12.70 -45.18
CA PRO A 84 9.92 -11.64 -44.21
C PRO A 84 10.90 -10.50 -44.46
N VAL A 85 10.39 -9.28 -44.49
CA VAL A 85 11.18 -8.06 -44.64
C VAL A 85 10.93 -7.11 -43.50
N LYS A 86 12.04 -6.55 -43.01
CA LYS A 86 12.05 -5.46 -42.05
C LYS A 86 12.79 -4.30 -42.69
N LEU A 87 12.09 -3.19 -42.90
CA LEU A 87 12.67 -1.93 -43.36
C LEU A 87 12.86 -1.01 -42.16
N ALA A 88 14.06 -0.48 -41.99
CA ALA A 88 14.36 0.48 -40.95
C ALA A 88 13.61 1.80 -41.15
N ALA A 89 13.64 2.66 -40.13
CA ALA A 89 13.16 4.02 -40.26
C ALA A 89 13.97 4.76 -41.33
N GLY A 90 13.29 5.47 -42.24
CA GLY A 90 13.93 6.15 -43.38
C GLY A 90 14.23 5.27 -44.61
N GLU A 91 14.16 3.94 -44.54
CA GLU A 91 14.39 3.07 -45.71
C GLU A 91 13.19 3.04 -46.67
N LYS A 92 13.30 3.69 -47.82
CA LYS A 92 12.16 3.89 -48.74
C LYS A 92 11.94 2.70 -49.69
N TYR A 93 12.99 1.95 -50.00
CA TYR A 93 13.01 1.01 -51.11
C TYR A 93 13.19 -0.43 -50.66
N LEU A 94 12.39 -1.29 -51.27
CA LEU A 94 12.64 -2.72 -51.32
C LEU A 94 13.42 -3.03 -52.59
N THR A 95 14.57 -3.71 -52.46
CA THR A 95 15.41 -4.10 -53.60
C THR A 95 15.29 -5.60 -53.86
N LEU A 96 14.77 -5.95 -55.03
CA LEU A 96 14.80 -7.33 -55.55
C LEU A 96 15.96 -7.48 -56.53
N THR A 97 16.88 -8.40 -56.26
CA THR A 97 17.90 -8.82 -57.22
C THR A 97 17.56 -10.21 -57.72
N ILE A 98 17.38 -10.33 -59.03
CA ILE A 98 16.96 -11.55 -59.72
C ILE A 98 18.10 -11.94 -60.66
N ASN A 99 18.54 -13.19 -60.59
CA ASN A 99 19.50 -13.75 -61.54
C ASN A 99 18.73 -14.64 -62.53
N TYR A 100 18.67 -14.19 -63.78
CA TYR A 100 17.94 -14.85 -64.87
C TYR A 100 18.92 -15.14 -66.00
N GLU A 101 19.14 -16.42 -66.33
CA GLU A 101 20.07 -16.83 -67.41
C GLU A 101 21.48 -16.18 -67.35
N GLY A 102 22.00 -15.91 -66.14
CA GLY A 102 23.30 -15.26 -65.95
C GLY A 102 23.27 -13.73 -66.04
N LEU A 103 22.10 -13.14 -66.23
CA LEU A 103 21.87 -11.69 -66.16
C LEU A 103 21.33 -11.29 -64.80
N ARG A 104 21.91 -10.24 -64.23
CA ARG A 104 21.50 -9.69 -62.93
C ARG A 104 20.55 -8.53 -63.14
N VAL A 105 19.28 -8.72 -62.80
CA VAL A 105 18.23 -7.70 -62.84
C VAL A 105 17.99 -7.17 -61.42
N ILE A 106 18.07 -5.85 -61.23
CA ILE A 106 17.81 -5.20 -59.94
C ILE A 106 16.56 -4.33 -60.07
N LYS A 107 15.50 -4.65 -59.32
CA LYS A 107 14.28 -3.84 -59.24
C LYS A 107 14.16 -3.20 -57.87
N LYS A 108 13.84 -1.90 -57.83
CA LYS A 108 13.56 -1.15 -56.60
C LYS A 108 12.09 -0.78 -56.55
N TYR A 109 11.42 -1.15 -55.46
CA TYR A 109 10.02 -0.82 -55.21
C TYR A 109 9.95 0.22 -54.09
N LEU A 110 9.28 1.35 -54.34
CA LEU A 110 8.98 2.33 -53.30
C LEU A 110 7.84 1.80 -52.44
N ILE A 111 8.08 1.66 -51.14
CA ILE A 111 7.08 1.15 -50.21
C ILE A 111 6.29 2.31 -49.63
N VAL A 112 4.99 2.35 -49.92
CA VAL A 112 4.03 3.29 -49.31
C VAL A 112 3.51 2.66 -48.02
N ARG A 113 3.80 3.27 -46.88
CA ARG A 113 3.45 2.74 -45.55
C ARG A 113 2.05 3.24 -45.16
N LYS A 114 1.06 2.33 -45.16
CA LYS A 114 -0.28 2.57 -44.58
C LYS A 114 -0.39 1.76 -43.29
N SER A 115 -0.97 2.33 -42.24
CA SER A 115 -1.05 1.73 -40.88
C SER A 115 -1.76 0.38 -40.82
N GLU A 116 -2.50 0.01 -41.86
CA GLU A 116 -3.39 -1.16 -41.86
C GLU A 116 -2.88 -2.33 -42.71
N VAL A 117 -1.75 -2.18 -43.43
CA VAL A 117 -1.29 -3.19 -44.40
C VAL A 117 0.11 -3.69 -44.07
N ASN A 118 0.21 -4.93 -43.59
CA ASN A 118 1.47 -5.60 -43.24
C ASN A 118 1.94 -6.63 -44.30
N VAL A 119 1.28 -6.67 -45.47
CA VAL A 119 1.60 -7.62 -46.54
C VAL A 119 1.94 -6.87 -47.83
N PHE A 120 3.09 -7.19 -48.42
CA PHE A 120 3.55 -6.61 -49.67
C PHE A 120 3.41 -7.64 -50.80
N LYS A 121 2.45 -7.43 -51.70
CA LYS A 121 2.33 -8.24 -52.92
C LYS A 121 3.24 -7.65 -53.98
N VAL A 122 4.32 -8.36 -54.31
CA VAL A 122 5.28 -7.89 -55.33
C VAL A 122 5.16 -8.77 -56.55
N PHE A 123 4.57 -8.21 -57.61
CA PHE A 123 4.50 -8.89 -58.90
C PHE A 123 5.74 -8.60 -59.73
N VAL A 124 6.38 -9.65 -60.25
CA VAL A 124 7.51 -9.57 -61.17
C VAL A 124 7.01 -9.97 -62.57
N PRO A 125 6.59 -9.01 -63.41
CA PRO A 125 6.09 -9.32 -64.74
C PRO A 125 7.20 -9.88 -65.64
N LYS A 126 6.94 -11.04 -66.25
CA LYS A 126 7.83 -11.78 -67.16
C LYS A 126 8.25 -10.95 -68.37
N GLU A 127 7.29 -10.29 -69.01
CA GLU A 127 7.45 -9.49 -70.23
C GLU A 127 8.51 -8.37 -70.08
N LYS A 128 8.57 -7.72 -68.91
CA LYS A 128 9.51 -6.63 -68.66
C LYS A 128 10.97 -7.12 -68.55
N ILE A 129 11.16 -8.36 -68.10
CA ILE A 129 12.50 -8.96 -67.98
C ILE A 129 13.01 -9.33 -69.37
N GLU A 130 12.18 -9.97 -70.19
CA GLU A 130 12.55 -10.42 -71.55
C GLU A 130 12.98 -9.26 -72.45
N LYS A 131 12.27 -8.12 -72.39
CA LYS A 131 12.62 -6.91 -73.16
C LYS A 131 14.02 -6.36 -72.82
N SER A 132 14.37 -6.31 -71.54
CA SER A 132 15.67 -5.79 -71.08
C SER A 132 16.84 -6.69 -71.50
N ILE A 133 16.59 -7.99 -71.64
CA ILE A 133 17.59 -8.98 -72.06
C ILE A 133 17.89 -8.87 -73.55
N ALA A 134 16.85 -8.64 -74.37
CA ALA A 134 17.00 -8.47 -75.81
C ALA A 134 17.90 -7.25 -76.16
N GLU A 135 17.72 -6.13 -75.45
CA GLU A 135 18.53 -4.91 -75.64
C GLU A 135 20.02 -5.13 -75.31
N VAL A 136 20.34 -5.83 -74.21
CA VAL A 136 21.73 -6.11 -73.81
C VAL A 136 22.42 -7.10 -74.76
N LYS A 137 21.68 -8.09 -75.27
CA LYS A 137 22.21 -9.04 -76.28
C LYS A 137 22.48 -8.36 -77.63
N ALA A 138 21.67 -7.37 -78.02
CA ALA A 138 21.89 -6.57 -79.24
C ALA A 138 23.17 -5.70 -79.13
N ALA A 139 23.42 -5.09 -77.97
CA ALA A 139 24.57 -4.22 -77.76
C ALA A 139 25.94 -4.92 -77.78
N ARG A 140 26.01 -6.23 -77.47
CA ARG A 140 27.27 -7.00 -77.45
C ARG A 140 27.75 -7.47 -78.82
N LYS A 141 26.91 -7.40 -79.86
CA LYS A 141 27.24 -7.93 -81.20
C LYS A 141 28.10 -7.00 -82.07
N THR A 142 28.36 -5.75 -81.66
CA THR A 142 28.91 -4.71 -82.56
C THR A 142 30.40 -4.39 -82.42
N THR A 143 31.18 -5.08 -81.58
CA THR A 143 32.63 -4.82 -81.46
C THR A 143 33.48 -6.07 -81.74
N ALA A 144 33.81 -6.30 -83.02
CA ALA A 144 34.77 -7.33 -83.43
C ALA A 144 35.78 -6.80 -84.47
N ARG A 145 37.05 -6.74 -84.03
CA ARG A 145 38.32 -6.96 -84.76
C ARG A 145 38.66 -6.14 -86.02
N LYS A 146 39.62 -5.21 -85.90
CA LYS A 146 40.51 -4.77 -87.00
C LYS A 146 41.79 -5.64 -87.03
N LYS A 147 42.13 -6.17 -88.22
CA LYS A 147 43.32 -7.01 -88.53
C LYS A 147 44.61 -6.16 -88.59
N LYS A 148 45.72 -6.73 -88.08
CA LYS A 148 47.08 -6.14 -88.08
C LYS A 148 47.84 -6.45 -89.39
N PRO A 149 48.68 -5.52 -89.90
CA PRO A 149 49.52 -5.72 -91.09
C PRO A 149 50.85 -6.43 -90.80
N ALA A 150 51.48 -6.96 -91.85
CA ALA A 150 52.71 -7.74 -91.86
C ALA A 150 53.97 -6.88 -91.62
N VAL A 151 55.00 -7.47 -90.99
CA VAL A 151 56.15 -6.79 -90.37
C VAL A 151 57.47 -7.31 -90.97
N SER A 152 58.44 -6.43 -91.24
CA SER A 152 59.69 -6.68 -91.98
C SER A 152 60.84 -7.29 -91.13
N PRO A 153 61.95 -7.76 -91.74
CA PRO A 153 63.05 -8.46 -91.04
C PRO A 153 63.89 -7.61 -90.06
N GLU A 154 64.10 -6.32 -90.32
CA GLU A 154 64.76 -5.42 -89.34
C GLU A 154 63.88 -5.18 -88.11
N THR A 155 62.56 -5.06 -88.33
CA THR A 155 61.60 -4.99 -87.23
C THR A 155 61.51 -6.30 -86.42
N LEU A 156 62.00 -7.43 -86.93
CA LEU A 156 62.08 -8.70 -86.20
C LEU A 156 63.20 -8.69 -85.14
N ARG A 157 64.40 -8.20 -85.48
CA ARG A 157 65.51 -8.06 -84.51
C ARG A 157 65.25 -6.96 -83.48
N ALA A 158 64.66 -5.83 -83.91
CA ALA A 158 64.19 -4.78 -83.00
C ALA A 158 63.04 -5.30 -82.09
N ARG A 159 62.13 -6.13 -82.62
CA ARG A 159 61.12 -6.84 -81.82
C ARG A 159 61.73 -7.78 -80.81
N GLU A 160 62.82 -8.46 -81.15
CA GLU A 160 63.44 -9.45 -80.26
C GLU A 160 64.13 -8.78 -79.07
N ARG A 161 64.90 -7.70 -79.31
CA ARG A 161 65.42 -6.85 -78.23
C ARG A 161 64.30 -6.20 -77.41
N ALA A 162 63.24 -5.72 -78.07
CA ALA A 162 62.07 -5.19 -77.38
C ALA A 162 61.33 -6.25 -76.56
N ARG A 163 61.28 -7.52 -77.02
CA ARG A 163 60.71 -8.65 -76.28
C ARG A 163 61.57 -9.00 -75.06
N GLN A 164 62.89 -9.01 -75.18
CA GLN A 164 63.78 -9.24 -74.04
C GLN A 164 63.67 -8.14 -72.98
N LEU A 165 63.66 -6.87 -73.39
CA LEU A 165 63.44 -5.74 -72.49
C LEU A 165 62.04 -5.78 -71.87
N ALA A 166 61.01 -6.13 -72.65
CA ALA A 166 59.65 -6.30 -72.15
C ALA A 166 59.55 -7.45 -71.14
N ALA A 167 60.23 -8.57 -71.39
CA ALA A 167 60.29 -9.70 -70.47
C ALA A 167 61.03 -9.36 -69.17
N GLN A 168 62.12 -8.59 -69.23
CA GLN A 168 62.78 -8.08 -68.02
C GLN A 168 61.87 -7.14 -67.22
N LYS A 169 61.23 -6.16 -67.89
CA LYS A 169 60.25 -5.27 -67.25
C LYS A 169 59.05 -6.03 -66.68
N GLU A 170 58.62 -7.11 -67.33
CA GLU A 170 57.55 -7.96 -66.84
C GLU A 170 57.97 -8.72 -65.57
N LYS A 171 59.18 -9.28 -65.54
CA LYS A 171 59.75 -9.90 -64.32
C LYS A 171 59.86 -8.89 -63.17
N GLU A 172 60.34 -7.68 -63.43
CA GLU A 172 60.39 -6.61 -62.42
C GLU A 172 59.01 -6.22 -61.91
N ARG A 173 58.00 -6.11 -62.80
CA ARG A 173 56.60 -5.88 -62.41
C ARG A 173 56.04 -7.00 -61.57
N GLN A 174 56.34 -8.26 -61.91
CA GLN A 174 55.91 -9.42 -61.13
C GLN A 174 56.55 -9.41 -59.74
N LEU A 175 57.85 -9.11 -59.63
CA LEU A 175 58.54 -8.98 -58.35
C LEU A 175 57.99 -7.81 -57.52
N ALA A 176 57.72 -6.66 -58.15
CA ALA A 176 57.10 -5.52 -57.48
C ALA A 176 55.70 -5.85 -56.96
N ALA A 177 54.88 -6.54 -57.75
CA ALA A 177 53.55 -7.00 -57.35
C ALA A 177 53.61 -8.03 -56.21
N GLN A 178 54.60 -8.93 -56.21
CA GLN A 178 54.83 -9.84 -55.09
C GLN A 178 55.20 -9.11 -53.81
N ARG A 179 56.14 -8.15 -53.87
CA ARG A 179 56.53 -7.31 -52.72
C ARG A 179 55.35 -6.48 -52.20
N GLU A 180 54.51 -5.95 -53.08
CA GLU A 180 53.30 -5.23 -52.69
C GLU A 180 52.30 -6.17 -52.00
N LYS A 181 52.08 -7.38 -52.52
CA LYS A 181 51.22 -8.39 -51.91
C LYS A 181 51.71 -8.79 -50.52
N GLU A 182 53.03 -8.97 -50.34
CA GLU A 182 53.64 -9.26 -49.03
C GLU A 182 53.45 -8.09 -48.05
N ARG A 183 53.65 -6.85 -48.50
CA ARG A 183 53.37 -5.65 -47.68
C ARG A 183 51.91 -5.56 -47.25
N LEU A 184 50.97 -5.85 -48.15
CA LEU A 184 49.54 -5.86 -47.83
C LEU A 184 49.18 -6.99 -46.85
N LEU A 185 49.81 -8.17 -46.99
CA LEU A 185 49.65 -9.28 -46.05
C LEU A 185 50.18 -8.91 -44.66
N ALA A 186 51.38 -8.33 -44.57
CA ALA A 186 51.96 -7.87 -43.32
C ALA A 186 51.12 -6.76 -42.66
N ALA A 187 50.62 -5.81 -43.44
CA ALA A 187 49.71 -4.76 -42.95
C ALA A 187 48.38 -5.36 -42.43
N ARG A 188 47.84 -6.37 -43.12
CA ARG A 188 46.63 -7.07 -42.68
C ARG A 188 46.84 -7.84 -41.39
N GLU A 189 47.96 -8.54 -41.25
CA GLU A 189 48.30 -9.25 -40.01
C GLU A 189 48.51 -8.29 -38.84
N LYS A 190 49.20 -7.16 -39.07
CA LYS A 190 49.35 -6.10 -38.05
C LYS A 190 47.99 -5.54 -37.62
N ALA A 191 47.10 -5.25 -38.57
CA ALA A 191 45.75 -4.75 -38.28
C ALA A 191 44.91 -5.78 -37.48
N LYS A 192 45.06 -7.08 -37.77
CA LYS A 192 44.42 -8.14 -36.97
C LYS A 192 44.95 -8.18 -35.54
N GLN A 193 46.26 -8.07 -35.35
CA GLN A 193 46.87 -8.05 -34.01
C GLN A 193 46.39 -6.84 -33.20
N GLU A 194 46.34 -5.66 -33.81
CA GLU A 194 45.81 -4.45 -33.18
C GLU A 194 44.32 -4.59 -32.82
N ALA A 195 43.51 -5.23 -33.69
CA ALA A 195 42.11 -5.49 -33.40
C ALA A 195 41.92 -6.45 -32.21
N ILE A 196 42.71 -7.54 -32.16
CA ILE A 196 42.71 -8.48 -31.03
C ILE A 196 43.13 -7.77 -29.74
N GLN A 197 44.14 -6.91 -29.79
CA GLN A 197 44.60 -6.16 -28.61
C GLN A 197 43.51 -5.21 -28.09
N LYS A 198 42.85 -4.46 -28.99
CA LYS A 198 41.72 -3.59 -28.63
C LYS A 198 40.53 -4.38 -28.07
N GLU A 199 40.27 -5.57 -28.60
CA GLU A 199 39.21 -6.44 -28.08
C GLU A 199 39.52 -6.93 -26.67
N LYS A 200 40.78 -7.30 -26.38
CA LYS A 200 41.24 -7.66 -25.03
C LYS A 200 41.12 -6.49 -24.05
N GLU A 201 41.54 -5.29 -24.45
CA GLU A 201 41.41 -4.09 -23.63
C GLU A 201 39.95 -3.74 -23.35
N LEU A 202 39.08 -3.85 -24.36
CA LEU A 202 37.63 -3.66 -24.20
C LEU A 202 37.01 -4.72 -23.28
N ALA A 203 37.44 -5.98 -23.38
CA ALA A 203 37.00 -7.06 -22.51
C ALA A 203 37.41 -6.79 -21.05
N ALA A 204 38.67 -6.41 -20.80
CA ALA A 204 39.15 -6.04 -19.48
C ALA A 204 38.43 -4.82 -18.90
N ALA A 205 38.12 -3.81 -19.73
CA ALA A 205 37.34 -2.65 -19.31
C ALA A 205 35.91 -3.05 -18.92
N ARG A 206 35.26 -3.95 -19.68
CA ARG A 206 33.93 -4.48 -19.37
C ARG A 206 33.91 -5.28 -18.08
N GLU A 207 34.96 -6.05 -17.81
CA GLU A 207 35.10 -6.80 -16.55
C GLU A 207 35.21 -5.86 -15.35
N LYS A 208 36.08 -4.84 -15.41
CA LYS A 208 36.18 -3.81 -14.36
C LYS A 208 34.85 -3.09 -14.10
N VAL A 209 34.09 -2.77 -15.15
CA VAL A 209 32.76 -2.16 -15.01
C VAL A 209 31.79 -3.11 -14.30
N ARG A 210 31.84 -4.42 -14.58
CA ARG A 210 31.02 -5.42 -13.88
C ARG A 210 31.40 -5.54 -12.41
N GLU A 211 32.69 -5.57 -12.09
CA GLU A 211 33.17 -5.60 -10.70
C GLU A 211 32.70 -4.37 -9.91
N LEU A 212 32.85 -3.17 -10.49
CA LEU A 212 32.37 -1.93 -9.88
C LEU A 212 30.84 -1.93 -9.70
N ALA A 213 30.09 -2.50 -10.63
CA ALA A 213 28.64 -2.63 -10.49
C ALA A 213 28.26 -3.56 -9.32
N VAL A 214 28.95 -4.69 -9.17
CA VAL A 214 28.75 -5.63 -8.05
C VAL A 214 29.12 -4.99 -6.70
N GLN A 215 30.21 -4.20 -6.66
CA GLN A 215 30.59 -3.46 -5.44
C GLN A 215 29.51 -2.43 -5.06
N LYS A 216 29.04 -1.63 -6.02
CA LYS A 216 27.96 -0.65 -5.78
C LYS A 216 26.67 -1.32 -5.30
N GLU A 217 26.30 -2.47 -5.86
CA GLU A 217 25.13 -3.22 -5.41
C GLU A 217 25.28 -3.73 -3.97
N LYS A 218 26.47 -4.19 -3.58
CA LYS A 218 26.77 -4.59 -2.19
C LYS A 218 26.68 -3.40 -1.23
N GLU A 219 27.30 -2.27 -1.57
CA GLU A 219 27.23 -1.05 -0.77
C GLU A 219 25.79 -0.54 -0.61
N GLU A 220 24.99 -0.58 -1.68
CA GLU A 220 23.59 -0.19 -1.62
C GLU A 220 22.77 -1.13 -0.73
N LYS A 221 23.00 -2.45 -0.82
CA LYS A 221 22.36 -3.43 0.08
C LYS A 221 22.74 -3.18 1.54
N GLU A 222 23.99 -2.85 1.82
CA GLU A 222 24.44 -2.53 3.18
C GLU A 222 23.80 -1.23 3.70
N ARG A 223 23.74 -0.19 2.88
CA ARG A 223 23.03 1.06 3.20
C ARG A 223 21.55 0.82 3.52
N ARG A 224 20.88 -0.02 2.72
CA ARG A 224 19.47 -0.40 2.97
C ARG A 224 19.32 -1.17 4.29
N ARG A 225 20.25 -2.08 4.62
CA ARG A 225 20.24 -2.80 5.91
C ARG A 225 20.40 -1.84 7.09
N LEU A 226 21.36 -0.91 7.01
CA LEU A 226 21.57 0.09 8.07
C LEU A 226 20.37 1.02 8.24
N ALA A 227 19.74 1.45 7.14
CA ALA A 227 18.51 2.24 7.20
C ALA A 227 17.36 1.48 7.90
N ALA A 228 17.16 0.20 7.57
CA ALA A 228 16.14 -0.63 8.20
C ALA A 228 16.40 -0.88 9.70
N ILE A 229 17.68 -0.97 10.13
CA ILE A 229 18.03 -1.07 11.55
C ILE A 229 17.66 0.23 12.28
N LYS A 230 18.04 1.40 11.73
CA LYS A 230 17.69 2.70 12.32
C LYS A 230 16.19 2.90 12.43
N GLU A 231 15.42 2.51 11.42
CA GLU A 231 13.96 2.56 11.46
C GLU A 231 13.38 1.68 12.58
N LYS A 232 13.89 0.46 12.75
CA LYS A 232 13.49 -0.42 13.85
C LYS A 232 13.84 0.16 15.22
N GLU A 233 14.99 0.82 15.36
CA GLU A 233 15.39 1.51 16.59
C GLU A 233 14.44 2.67 16.91
N HIS A 234 14.06 3.48 15.93
CA HIS A 234 13.07 4.55 16.10
C HIS A 234 11.69 4.00 16.50
N LEU A 235 11.22 2.93 15.85
CA LEU A 235 9.96 2.29 16.22
C LEU A 235 10.00 1.72 17.65
N LEU A 236 11.11 1.11 18.04
CA LEU A 236 11.30 0.60 19.40
C LEU A 236 11.32 1.73 20.43
N ALA A 237 11.97 2.86 20.12
CA ALA A 237 11.98 4.04 20.97
C ALA A 237 10.56 4.62 21.13
N ALA A 238 9.82 4.78 20.03
CA ALA A 238 8.43 5.25 20.06
C ALA A 238 7.52 4.30 20.85
N GLN A 239 7.71 2.98 20.73
CA GLN A 239 6.97 2.00 21.51
C GLN A 239 7.25 2.13 23.02
N LYS A 240 8.50 2.36 23.40
CA LYS A 240 8.89 2.60 24.80
C LYS A 240 8.27 3.87 25.36
N GLU A 241 8.26 4.95 24.58
CA GLU A 241 7.61 6.22 24.98
C GLU A 241 6.11 6.04 25.17
N LEU A 242 5.44 5.31 24.27
CA LEU A 242 4.01 5.03 24.37
C LEU A 242 3.67 4.16 25.59
N LEU A 243 4.52 3.18 25.93
CA LEU A 243 4.36 2.40 27.16
C LEU A 243 4.56 3.26 28.41
N ALA A 244 5.59 4.10 28.44
CA ALA A 244 5.83 5.02 29.56
C ALA A 244 4.68 6.04 29.73
N ALA A 245 4.10 6.54 28.63
CA ALA A 245 2.93 7.41 28.67
C ALA A 245 1.70 6.69 29.27
N ARG A 246 1.44 5.45 28.85
CA ARG A 246 0.34 4.64 29.40
C ARG A 246 0.50 4.31 30.88
N GLU A 247 1.73 4.07 31.34
CA GLU A 247 2.01 3.87 32.77
C GLU A 247 1.72 5.15 33.57
N LYS A 248 2.16 6.32 33.08
CA LYS A 248 1.82 7.61 33.70
C LYS A 248 0.31 7.85 33.75
N GLU A 249 -0.41 7.55 32.68
CA GLU A 249 -1.88 7.64 32.66
C GLU A 249 -2.51 6.71 33.70
N ARG A 250 -2.05 5.46 33.80
CA ARG A 250 -2.55 4.50 34.80
C ARG A 250 -2.29 4.97 36.23
N GLU A 251 -1.12 5.50 36.52
CA GLU A 251 -0.83 6.05 37.86
C GLU A 251 -1.68 7.29 38.16
N SER A 252 -1.86 8.19 37.19
CA SER A 252 -2.76 9.33 37.34
C SER A 252 -4.22 8.92 37.56
N ALA A 253 -4.67 7.85 36.90
CA ALA A 253 -6.02 7.30 37.07
C ALA A 253 -6.19 6.65 38.44
N LYS A 254 -5.18 5.91 38.94
CA LYS A 254 -5.17 5.36 40.30
C LYS A 254 -5.24 6.47 41.35
N GLN A 255 -4.51 7.57 41.14
CA GLN A 255 -4.54 8.70 42.06
C GLN A 255 -5.92 9.38 42.07
N LYS A 256 -6.49 9.67 40.89
CA LYS A 256 -7.85 10.21 40.78
C LYS A 256 -8.90 9.31 41.45
N ALA A 257 -8.80 8.00 41.27
CA ALA A 257 -9.70 7.04 41.90
C ALA A 257 -9.55 7.00 43.45
N LYS A 258 -8.33 7.23 43.97
CA LYS A 258 -8.12 7.37 45.43
C LYS A 258 -8.73 8.66 45.95
N GLU A 259 -8.51 9.78 45.27
CA GLU A 259 -9.07 11.09 45.62
C GLU A 259 -10.61 11.08 45.56
N GLU A 260 -11.20 10.41 44.56
CA GLU A 260 -12.65 10.23 44.45
C GLU A 260 -13.21 9.40 45.61
N LYS A 261 -12.59 8.26 45.95
CA LYS A 261 -12.97 7.46 47.12
C LYS A 261 -12.86 8.23 48.43
N GLU A 262 -11.86 9.10 48.58
CA GLU A 262 -11.72 9.94 49.76
C GLU A 262 -12.82 11.01 49.82
N ARG A 263 -13.17 11.63 48.68
CA ARG A 263 -14.30 12.55 48.59
C ARG A 263 -15.63 11.88 48.94
N GLU A 264 -15.87 10.66 48.45
CA GLU A 264 -17.05 9.87 48.82
C GLU A 264 -17.10 9.56 50.32
N ARG A 265 -15.97 9.17 50.92
CA ARG A 265 -15.88 8.95 52.38
C ARG A 265 -16.20 10.22 53.17
N LEU A 266 -15.64 11.36 52.77
CA LEU A 266 -15.91 12.64 53.43
C LEU A 266 -17.38 13.07 53.26
N ALA A 267 -17.98 12.83 52.09
CA ALA A 267 -19.40 13.09 51.87
C ALA A 267 -20.29 12.21 52.77
N ALA A 268 -19.97 10.91 52.88
CA ALA A 268 -20.68 9.98 53.75
C ALA A 268 -20.55 10.34 55.25
N ILE A 269 -19.39 10.84 55.69
CA ILE A 269 -19.21 11.35 57.06
C ILE A 269 -20.11 12.55 57.31
N LYS A 270 -20.10 13.55 56.41
CA LYS A 270 -20.96 14.74 56.53
C LYS A 270 -22.45 14.40 56.53
N GLU A 271 -22.86 13.40 55.76
CA GLU A 271 -24.24 12.91 55.75
C GLU A 271 -24.60 12.26 57.10
N LYS A 272 -23.72 11.42 57.65
CA LYS A 272 -23.92 10.85 58.99
C LYS A 272 -24.02 11.91 60.08
N GLU A 273 -23.19 12.95 60.03
CA GLU A 273 -23.26 14.08 60.96
C GLU A 273 -24.61 14.82 60.87
N ARG A 274 -25.12 15.04 59.65
CA ARG A 274 -26.45 15.64 59.44
C ARG A 274 -27.58 14.76 59.99
N LEU A 275 -27.50 13.45 59.77
CA LEU A 275 -28.49 12.51 60.30
C LEU A 275 -28.45 12.46 61.83
N LEU A 276 -27.25 12.51 62.43
CA LEU A 276 -27.10 12.56 63.88
C LEU A 276 -27.69 13.85 64.46
N ALA A 277 -27.39 15.01 63.87
CA ALA A 277 -27.97 16.29 64.28
C ALA A 277 -29.50 16.29 64.17
N ALA A 278 -30.05 15.75 63.08
CA ALA A 278 -31.51 15.62 62.91
C ALA A 278 -32.14 14.67 63.95
N GLN A 279 -31.42 13.62 64.36
CA GLN A 279 -31.86 12.71 65.42
C GLN A 279 -31.89 13.41 66.79
N GLU A 280 -30.87 14.21 67.10
CA GLU A 280 -30.82 15.02 68.33
C GLU A 280 -31.94 16.06 68.38
N GLU A 281 -32.22 16.75 67.27
CA GLU A 281 -33.35 17.68 67.17
C GLU A 281 -34.70 16.96 67.39
N LEU A 282 -34.88 15.77 66.81
CA LEU A 282 -36.08 14.97 67.01
C LEU A 282 -36.25 14.53 68.47
N LEU A 283 -35.16 14.18 69.16
CA LEU A 283 -35.19 13.86 70.59
C LEU A 283 -35.58 15.08 71.43
N ALA A 284 -34.98 16.24 71.15
CA ALA A 284 -35.32 17.50 71.83
C ALA A 284 -36.79 17.90 71.63
N LEU A 285 -37.36 17.66 70.43
CA LEU A 285 -38.78 17.86 70.17
C LEU A 285 -39.67 16.91 70.99
N LYS A 286 -39.30 15.62 71.07
CA LYS A 286 -40.03 14.63 71.89
C LYS A 286 -40.00 14.96 73.37
N GLU A 287 -38.87 15.45 73.89
CA GLU A 287 -38.75 15.89 75.29
C GLU A 287 -39.68 17.08 75.56
N LYS A 288 -39.69 18.08 74.68
CA LYS A 288 -40.63 19.22 74.78
C LYS A 288 -42.09 18.79 74.70
N GLU A 289 -42.42 17.83 73.86
CA GLU A 289 -43.78 17.29 73.76
C GLU A 289 -44.19 16.54 75.04
N LEU A 290 -43.27 15.74 75.60
CA LEU A 290 -43.49 15.05 76.86
C LEU A 290 -43.71 16.05 78.01
N GLU A 291 -42.94 17.14 78.06
CA GLU A 291 -43.15 18.22 79.03
C GLU A 291 -44.52 18.89 78.87
N ARG A 292 -44.94 19.17 77.62
CA ARG A 292 -46.30 19.69 77.35
C ARG A 292 -47.38 18.72 77.83
N GLN A 293 -47.23 17.43 77.56
CA GLN A 293 -48.17 16.41 78.02
C GLN A 293 -48.22 16.32 79.55
N LYS A 294 -47.08 16.43 80.23
CA LYS A 294 -47.03 16.47 81.70
C LYS A 294 -47.74 17.72 82.24
N ALA A 295 -47.48 18.89 81.67
CA ALA A 295 -48.15 20.13 82.06
C ALA A 295 -49.67 20.06 81.85
N GLU A 296 -50.11 19.53 80.70
CA GLU A 296 -51.53 19.30 80.42
C GLU A 296 -52.15 18.28 81.37
N ALA A 297 -51.42 17.22 81.73
CA ALA A 297 -51.87 16.23 82.71
C ALA A 297 -52.01 16.84 84.12
N GLU A 298 -51.06 17.66 84.56
CA GLU A 298 -51.14 18.38 85.83
C GLU A 298 -52.29 19.39 85.84
N GLU A 299 -52.53 20.10 84.73
CA GLU A 299 -53.67 21.00 84.57
C GLU A 299 -55.00 20.23 84.65
N LYS A 300 -55.11 19.10 83.95
CA LYS A 300 -56.26 18.19 84.05
C LYS A 300 -56.45 17.67 85.46
N GLU A 301 -55.39 17.33 86.17
CA GLU A 301 -55.46 16.88 87.57
C GLU A 301 -55.95 18.00 88.50
N ARG A 302 -55.46 19.22 88.32
CA ARG A 302 -55.95 20.41 89.07
C ARG A 302 -57.43 20.67 88.78
N ALA A 303 -57.83 20.65 87.51
CA ALA A 303 -59.22 20.82 87.10
C ALA A 303 -60.12 19.70 87.65
N LEU A 304 -59.64 18.46 87.66
CA LEU A 304 -60.35 17.32 88.23
C LEU A 304 -60.53 17.48 89.75
N LYS A 305 -59.48 17.88 90.48
CA LYS A 305 -59.56 18.15 91.93
C LYS A 305 -60.54 19.28 92.24
N GLU A 306 -60.53 20.35 91.44
CA GLU A 306 -61.49 21.46 91.58
C GLU A 306 -62.93 21.02 91.25
N ALA A 307 -63.12 20.21 90.22
CA ALA A 307 -64.43 19.66 89.85
C ALA A 307 -64.97 18.71 90.93
N ILE A 308 -64.12 17.86 91.51
CA ILE A 308 -64.49 16.97 92.63
C ILE A 308 -64.89 17.79 93.86
N ALA A 309 -64.21 18.91 94.14
CA ALA A 309 -64.57 19.81 95.25
C ALA A 309 -65.92 20.53 95.04
N LYS A 310 -66.42 20.63 93.80
CA LYS A 310 -67.70 21.27 93.44
C LYS A 310 -68.87 20.29 93.30
N LEU A 311 -68.63 18.98 93.40
CA LEU A 311 -69.70 17.98 93.29
C LEU A 311 -70.34 17.73 94.68
N PRO A 312 -71.68 17.79 94.82
CA PRO A 312 -72.35 17.30 96.01
C PRO A 312 -72.09 15.79 96.11
N MET A 313 -71.59 15.34 97.26
CA MET A 313 -71.32 13.92 97.51
C MET A 313 -72.53 13.07 97.10
N PRO A 314 -72.40 12.13 96.15
CA PRO A 314 -73.44 11.14 95.93
C PRO A 314 -73.51 10.27 97.18
N GLY A 315 -74.64 10.33 97.89
CA GLY A 315 -74.95 9.39 98.95
C GLY A 315 -74.76 7.94 98.47
N PRO A 316 -74.41 7.01 99.37
CA PRO A 316 -74.07 5.64 99.00
C PRO A 316 -75.19 5.03 98.17
N ARG A 317 -74.91 4.75 96.89
CA ARG A 317 -75.80 3.92 96.06
C ARG A 317 -75.64 2.49 96.56
N THR A 318 -76.54 2.07 97.44
CA THR A 318 -76.75 0.67 97.76
C THR A 318 -77.26 -0.03 96.51
N PHE A 319 -76.40 -0.77 95.82
CA PHE A 319 -76.83 -1.71 94.80
C PHE A 319 -77.36 -2.95 95.53
N GLU A 320 -78.68 -3.14 95.57
CA GLU A 320 -79.30 -4.38 96.03
C GLU A 320 -79.02 -5.46 94.98
N TYR A 321 -77.95 -6.21 95.20
CA TYR A 321 -77.74 -7.50 94.54
C TYR A 321 -78.49 -8.55 95.35
N LEU A 322 -79.32 -9.36 94.68
CA LEU A 322 -80.04 -10.45 95.32
C LEU A 322 -79.08 -11.54 95.80
N TYR A 323 -78.04 -11.80 95.01
CA TYR A 323 -77.02 -12.78 95.31
C TYR A 323 -75.66 -12.30 94.82
N VAL A 324 -74.63 -12.53 95.64
CA VAL A 324 -73.22 -12.38 95.25
C VAL A 324 -72.51 -13.66 95.66
N TRP A 325 -71.87 -14.34 94.73
CA TRP A 325 -71.03 -15.51 95.04
C TRP A 325 -69.78 -15.55 94.16
N GLU A 326 -68.78 -16.30 94.62
CA GLU A 326 -67.56 -16.53 93.85
C GLU A 326 -67.83 -17.57 92.76
N PHE A 327 -67.85 -17.13 91.50
CA PHE A 327 -68.12 -17.99 90.35
C PHE A 327 -66.87 -18.80 89.93
N SER A 328 -65.69 -18.21 90.12
CA SER A 328 -64.38 -18.82 89.89
C SER A 328 -63.35 -18.05 90.72
N GLU A 329 -62.19 -18.64 91.02
CA GLU A 329 -61.15 -18.02 91.86
C GLU A 329 -60.92 -16.55 91.51
N GLY A 330 -61.25 -15.66 92.44
CA GLY A 330 -61.08 -14.22 92.28
C GLY A 330 -62.06 -13.52 91.33
N LYS A 331 -63.21 -14.13 91.00
CA LYS A 331 -64.29 -13.49 90.22
C LYS A 331 -65.63 -13.64 90.93
N LEU A 332 -66.28 -12.53 91.23
CA LEU A 332 -67.57 -12.48 91.90
C LEU A 332 -68.68 -12.31 90.88
N LEU A 333 -69.65 -13.21 90.85
CA LEU A 333 -70.88 -13.03 90.08
C LEU A 333 -71.92 -12.36 90.98
N ALA A 334 -72.39 -11.20 90.54
CA ALA A 334 -73.42 -10.43 91.24
C ALA A 334 -74.69 -10.43 90.39
N VAL A 335 -75.77 -10.97 90.94
CA VAL A 335 -77.07 -11.08 90.26
C VAL A 335 -78.02 -10.04 90.82
N LYS A 336 -78.69 -9.32 89.91
CA LYS A 336 -79.74 -8.35 90.24
C LYS A 336 -81.00 -8.67 89.44
N GLU A 337 -82.14 -8.59 90.10
CA GLU A 337 -83.44 -8.68 89.45
C GLU A 337 -83.96 -7.26 89.23
N LYS A 338 -84.37 -6.96 87.99
CA LYS A 338 -85.07 -5.72 87.67
C LYS A 338 -86.32 -6.07 86.89
N GLN A 339 -87.48 -5.75 87.45
CA GLN A 339 -88.77 -5.92 86.80
C GLN A 339 -89.03 -7.37 86.34
N GLY A 340 -88.70 -8.36 87.18
CA GLY A 340 -88.92 -9.79 86.89
C GLY A 340 -87.92 -10.41 85.91
N LYS A 341 -86.89 -9.66 85.48
CA LYS A 341 -85.77 -10.18 84.68
C LYS A 341 -84.50 -10.19 85.49
N TYR A 342 -83.79 -11.31 85.47
CA TYR A 342 -82.50 -11.43 86.10
C TYR A 342 -81.41 -10.87 85.18
N SER A 343 -80.45 -10.15 85.76
CA SER A 343 -79.23 -9.73 85.07
C SER A 343 -78.04 -10.00 85.98
N ALA A 344 -76.95 -10.49 85.40
CA ALA A 344 -75.75 -10.83 86.13
C ALA A 344 -74.55 -10.05 85.62
N GLU A 345 -73.67 -9.67 86.54
CA GLU A 345 -72.42 -8.98 86.25
C GLU A 345 -71.30 -9.74 86.96
N ILE A 346 -70.18 -9.97 86.27
CA ILE A 346 -68.97 -10.55 86.88
C ILE A 346 -68.04 -9.39 87.26
N TYR A 347 -67.69 -9.32 88.54
CA TYR A 347 -66.68 -8.41 89.05
C TYR A 347 -65.34 -9.14 89.20
N ILE A 348 -64.30 -8.56 88.60
CA ILE A 348 -62.91 -9.01 88.74
C ILE A 348 -62.18 -8.01 89.65
N PRO A 349 -61.93 -8.33 90.94
CA PRO A 349 -61.36 -7.39 91.90
C PRO A 349 -59.96 -6.90 91.53
N VAL A 350 -59.13 -7.76 90.92
CA VAL A 350 -57.75 -7.44 90.53
C VAL A 350 -57.72 -6.33 89.48
N GLU A 351 -58.61 -6.42 88.49
CA GLU A 351 -58.70 -5.47 87.37
C GLU A 351 -59.63 -4.28 87.69
N LYS A 352 -60.40 -4.37 88.78
CA LYS A 352 -61.48 -3.44 89.14
C LYS A 352 -62.49 -3.26 88.00
N GLN A 353 -62.70 -4.32 87.21
CA GLN A 353 -63.54 -4.30 86.01
C GLN A 353 -64.82 -5.10 86.23
N TRP A 354 -65.93 -4.57 85.71
CA TRP A 354 -67.23 -5.25 85.64
C TRP A 354 -67.45 -5.75 84.21
N LEU A 355 -67.61 -7.06 84.06
CA LEU A 355 -68.02 -7.70 82.82
C LEU A 355 -69.53 -7.83 82.81
N ASN A 356 -70.18 -7.12 81.88
CA ASN A 356 -71.63 -7.10 81.78
C ASN A 356 -72.11 -8.24 80.88
N LEU A 357 -72.87 -9.19 81.43
CA LEU A 357 -73.39 -10.34 80.70
C LEU A 357 -74.76 -10.03 80.06
N LYS A 358 -74.87 -8.89 79.36
CA LYS A 358 -76.12 -8.54 78.66
C LYS A 358 -76.41 -9.57 77.56
N GLY A 359 -77.60 -10.16 77.60
CA GLY A 359 -78.11 -11.03 76.54
C GLY A 359 -78.21 -12.52 76.87
N LEU A 360 -77.96 -12.93 78.11
CA LEU A 360 -78.27 -14.30 78.56
C LEU A 360 -79.79 -14.50 78.64
N SER A 361 -80.28 -15.62 78.13
CA SER A 361 -81.66 -16.05 78.38
C SER A 361 -81.82 -16.48 79.85
N ASP A 362 -83.05 -16.51 80.34
CA ASP A 362 -83.32 -17.02 81.71
C ASP A 362 -82.89 -18.50 81.86
N GLU A 363 -82.91 -19.29 80.77
CA GLU A 363 -82.41 -20.67 80.76
C GLU A 363 -80.89 -20.73 80.90
N ASP A 364 -80.14 -19.88 80.17
CA ASP A 364 -78.68 -19.85 80.22
C ASP A 364 -78.18 -19.38 81.60
N LEU A 365 -78.88 -18.40 82.19
CA LEU A 365 -78.57 -17.94 83.54
C LEU A 365 -78.85 -19.03 84.57
N LYS A 366 -79.96 -19.77 84.43
CA LYS A 366 -80.28 -20.88 85.34
C LYS A 366 -79.27 -22.02 85.22
N GLU A 367 -78.80 -22.35 84.02
CA GLU A 367 -77.74 -23.34 83.82
C GLU A 367 -76.40 -22.90 84.45
N LEU A 368 -76.03 -21.62 84.33
CA LEU A 368 -74.85 -21.03 84.98
C LEU A 368 -74.90 -21.10 86.52
N ILE A 369 -76.11 -21.04 87.10
CA ILE A 369 -76.32 -21.14 88.55
C ILE A 369 -76.32 -22.60 89.01
N GLU A 370 -76.94 -23.50 88.26
CA GLU A 370 -77.09 -24.91 88.64
C GLU A 370 -75.83 -25.77 88.36
N ARG A 371 -74.91 -25.31 87.50
CA ARG A 371 -73.63 -25.98 87.20
C ARG A 371 -72.42 -25.11 87.56
N PRO A 372 -72.01 -25.03 88.84
CA PRO A 372 -70.71 -24.46 89.17
C PRO A 372 -69.60 -25.32 88.53
N VAL A 373 -68.78 -24.70 87.69
CA VAL A 373 -67.66 -25.33 86.98
C VAL A 373 -66.61 -25.77 88.00
N GLY A 374 -66.72 -27.01 88.50
CA GLY A 374 -65.80 -27.53 89.50
C GLY A 374 -65.98 -29.00 89.91
N VAL A 375 -67.06 -29.68 89.54
CA VAL A 375 -67.25 -31.10 89.86
C VAL A 375 -66.59 -31.98 88.80
N LYS A 376 -65.34 -32.38 89.03
CA LYS A 376 -64.66 -33.42 88.23
C LYS A 376 -65.47 -34.73 88.31
N LYS A 377 -66.02 -35.21 87.19
CA LYS A 377 -66.54 -36.59 87.09
C LYS A 377 -65.39 -37.57 87.36
N LYS A 378 -65.50 -38.36 88.43
CA LYS A 378 -64.69 -39.56 88.62
C LYS A 378 -65.29 -40.68 87.76
N LYS A 379 -64.51 -41.10 86.76
CA LYS A 379 -64.68 -42.23 85.82
C LYS A 379 -65.85 -42.15 84.85
#